data_AF-A0A969IEC4-F1
#
_entry.id   AF-A0A969IEC4-F1
#
_cell.length_a   1.000
_cell.length_b   1.000
_cell.length_c   1.000
_cell.angle_alpha   90.00
_cell.angle_beta   90.00
_cell.angle_gamma   90.00
#
_symmetry.space_group_name_H-M   'P 1'
#
loop_
_entity.id
_entity.type
_entity.pdbx_description
1 polymer ?
#
loop_
_entity_poly.entity_id
_entity_poly.type
_entity_poly.pdbx_seq_one_letter_code
_entity_poly.pdbx_strand_id
1 'polypeptide(L)'
;MGASGKDKFDDIFMMQAGNQNMNDQIELIKSTPIARRVVKALNLQTSYYNKGNIRSGLLHRRETPFLLEIVTQYDSAKGFSLPVRIISPNEFVLGENNKPIAFGQVFQRPEGMFKLIRTDLDIRSFKSNEFLITRQAEEGVARSLAGGIKVAQVGNNSNVLSLSYETQNTKIGKEIVDGFMNAYKDYSLEEKREVANNTTEFIKKQMTDVRDELGIVERNLQNYRENNRTFNVQKQSDLFISDLSETDKELYRQESQVKVVDILIKNVSNREMVPSTLGIDEPSLVQAITEYNKLQLQKQTSLKTTPATNPVIIDLETGIEKLRSDILENLKNVREAYMLAVNDLKRKTNYADAQIRSMPSKEKQLLEITRQQK
;
A
#
# COMPACT_ATOMS: atom_id res chain seq x y z
N MET A 1 1.67 -9.50 15.12
CA MET A 1 2.75 -9.68 14.11
C MET A 1 2.62 -8.54 13.11
N GLY A 2 3.38 -7.45 13.27
CA GLY A 2 3.22 -6.23 12.45
C GLY A 2 4.51 -5.46 12.22
N ALA A 3 5.68 -6.09 12.43
CA ALA A 3 6.98 -5.42 12.31
C ALA A 3 7.65 -5.62 10.92
N SER A 4 7.27 -6.65 10.15
CA SER A 4 8.05 -7.05 8.96
C SER A 4 7.98 -6.08 7.76
N GLY A 5 7.02 -5.16 7.70
CA GLY A 5 6.86 -4.26 6.55
C GLY A 5 7.74 -3.02 6.63
N LYS A 6 7.86 -2.44 7.82
CA LYS A 6 8.60 -1.19 8.06
C LYS A 6 10.11 -1.44 8.08
N ASP A 7 10.53 -2.53 8.71
CA ASP A 7 11.93 -2.95 8.76
C ASP A 7 12.50 -3.22 7.37
N LYS A 8 11.71 -3.85 6.48
CA LYS A 8 12.12 -4.06 5.07
C LYS A 8 12.20 -2.77 4.26
N PHE A 9 11.36 -1.80 4.58
CA PHE A 9 11.33 -0.51 3.90
C PHE A 9 12.54 0.35 4.29
N ASP A 10 12.85 0.37 5.58
CA ASP A 10 14.03 1.03 6.13
C ASP A 10 15.32 0.32 5.66
N ASP A 11 15.34 -1.02 5.58
CA ASP A 11 16.49 -1.79 5.07
C ASP A 11 16.77 -1.52 3.58
N ILE A 12 15.75 -1.41 2.73
CA ILE A 12 15.91 -1.06 1.30
C ILE A 12 16.48 0.35 1.17
N PHE A 13 16.01 1.29 1.98
CA PHE A 13 16.49 2.67 1.96
C PHE A 13 17.92 2.79 2.49
N MET A 14 18.26 2.05 3.55
CA MET A 14 19.61 1.97 4.11
C MET A 14 20.59 1.29 3.13
N MET A 15 20.15 0.27 2.39
CA MET A 15 20.96 -0.36 1.33
C MET A 15 21.22 0.57 0.14
N GLN A 16 20.26 1.41 -0.25
CA GLN A 16 20.45 2.37 -1.35
C GLN A 16 21.21 3.64 -0.93
N ALA A 17 21.11 4.07 0.33
CA ALA A 17 21.62 5.38 0.77
C ALA A 17 23.04 5.38 1.34
N GLY A 18 23.66 4.23 1.66
CA GLY A 18 24.89 4.31 2.44
C GLY A 18 25.73 3.06 2.53
N ASN A 19 26.43 2.69 1.45
CA ASN A 19 27.84 2.32 1.55
C ASN A 19 28.49 2.28 0.16
N GLN A 20 28.71 3.45 -0.45
CA GLN A 20 29.69 3.53 -1.53
C GLN A 20 31.07 3.40 -0.88
N ASN A 21 31.60 2.18 -0.83
CA ASN A 21 32.93 1.93 -0.30
C ASN A 21 33.93 2.72 -1.15
N MET A 22 34.99 3.24 -0.55
CA MET A 22 35.97 4.06 -1.26
C MET A 22 36.61 3.28 -2.43
N ASN A 23 36.70 1.96 -2.29
CA ASN A 23 37.14 1.07 -3.37
C ASN A 23 36.17 1.07 -4.57
N ASP A 24 34.86 1.13 -4.33
CA ASP A 24 33.86 1.19 -5.40
C ASP A 24 33.96 2.51 -6.16
N GLN A 25 34.22 3.61 -5.45
CA GLN A 25 34.47 4.91 -6.08
C GLN A 25 35.72 4.93 -6.94
N ILE A 26 36.79 4.27 -6.48
CA ILE A 26 38.03 4.11 -7.24
C ILE A 26 37.78 3.32 -8.53
N GLU A 27 37.07 2.19 -8.45
CA GLU A 27 36.75 1.36 -9.62
C GLU A 27 35.81 2.10 -10.59
N LEU A 28 34.83 2.82 -10.06
CA LEU A 28 33.92 3.62 -10.87
C LEU A 28 34.65 4.72 -11.66
N ILE A 29 35.55 5.48 -11.02
CA ILE A 29 36.35 6.50 -11.70
C ILE A 29 37.25 5.88 -12.77
N LYS A 30 37.84 4.70 -12.50
CA LYS A 30 38.67 3.95 -13.45
C LYS A 30 37.88 3.23 -14.54
N SER A 31 36.55 3.26 -14.49
CA SER A 31 35.72 2.48 -15.41
C SER A 31 35.77 3.02 -16.85
N THR A 32 35.70 2.10 -17.82
CA THR A 32 35.63 2.43 -19.25
C THR A 32 34.48 3.39 -19.60
N PRO A 33 33.26 3.27 -19.02
CA PRO A 33 32.19 4.23 -19.28
C PRO A 33 32.54 5.68 -18.89
N ILE A 34 33.18 5.90 -17.74
CA ILE A 34 33.64 7.24 -17.34
C ILE A 34 34.74 7.72 -18.29
N ALA A 35 35.74 6.89 -18.57
CA ALA A 35 36.80 7.22 -19.51
C ALA A 35 36.26 7.56 -20.92
N ARG A 36 35.22 6.86 -21.38
CA ARG A 36 34.54 7.14 -22.66
C ARG A 36 33.91 8.54 -22.68
N ARG A 37 33.26 8.97 -21.57
CA ARG A 37 32.75 10.34 -21.44
C ARG A 37 33.87 11.37 -21.59
N VAL A 38 35.04 11.12 -20.98
CA VAL A 38 36.24 11.97 -21.11
C VAL A 38 36.75 12.02 -22.55
N VAL A 39 36.87 10.87 -23.23
CA VAL A 39 37.31 10.79 -24.63
C VAL A 39 36.43 11.62 -25.55
N LYS A 40 35.10 11.53 -25.38
CA LYS A 40 34.13 12.32 -26.16
C LYS A 40 34.24 13.81 -25.86
N ALA A 41 34.26 14.19 -24.58
CA ALA A 41 34.28 15.59 -24.17
C ALA A 41 35.53 16.32 -24.68
N LEU A 42 36.68 15.66 -24.65
CA LEU A 42 37.98 16.25 -25.02
C LEU A 42 38.39 15.94 -26.47
N ASN A 43 37.62 15.15 -27.22
CA ASN A 43 37.95 14.67 -28.57
C ASN A 43 39.32 13.96 -28.66
N LEU A 44 39.66 13.12 -27.66
CA LEU A 44 40.97 12.45 -27.56
C LEU A 44 41.21 11.37 -28.61
N GLN A 45 40.22 11.10 -29.46
CA GLN A 45 40.36 10.13 -30.56
C GLN A 45 41.42 10.53 -31.57
N THR A 46 41.78 11.82 -31.67
CA THR A 46 42.78 12.32 -32.63
C THR A 46 43.95 12.95 -31.88
N SER A 47 45.14 12.37 -32.07
CA SER A 47 46.39 12.87 -31.51
C SER A 47 47.30 13.43 -32.60
N TYR A 48 48.06 14.46 -32.26
CA TYR A 48 48.98 15.13 -33.17
C TYR A 48 50.39 15.06 -32.61
N TYR A 49 51.36 14.69 -33.44
CA TYR A 49 52.76 14.60 -33.04
C TYR A 49 53.62 15.45 -33.95
N ASN A 50 54.57 16.22 -33.39
CA ASN A 50 55.65 16.83 -34.16
C ASN A 50 56.86 15.90 -34.16
N LYS A 51 57.31 15.48 -35.35
CA LYS A 51 58.40 14.51 -35.48
C LYS A 51 59.72 15.18 -35.14
N GLY A 52 60.41 14.66 -34.14
CA GLY A 52 61.76 15.12 -33.77
C GLY A 52 62.84 14.14 -34.22
N ASN A 53 64.10 14.53 -34.06
CA ASN A 53 65.25 13.71 -34.47
C ASN A 53 65.42 12.43 -33.63
N ILE A 54 64.91 12.42 -32.39
CA ILE A 54 65.05 11.29 -31.44
C ILE A 54 63.69 10.73 -31.04
N ARG A 55 62.71 11.60 -30.75
CA ARG A 55 61.32 11.21 -30.43
C ARG A 55 60.35 12.24 -31.00
N SER A 56 59.15 11.78 -31.35
CA SER A 56 58.04 12.66 -31.72
C SER A 56 57.33 13.17 -30.47
N GLY A 57 57.12 14.48 -30.38
CA GLY A 57 56.44 15.10 -29.25
C GLY A 57 54.92 15.18 -29.48
N LEU A 58 54.13 14.71 -28.53
CA LEU A 58 52.67 14.88 -28.53
C LEU A 58 52.30 16.36 -28.34
N LEU A 59 51.52 16.88 -29.27
CA LEU A 59 51.03 18.25 -29.26
C LEU A 59 49.61 18.31 -28.72
N HIS A 60 49.35 19.32 -27.88
CA HIS A 60 48.01 19.67 -27.47
C HIS A 60 47.24 20.25 -28.66
N ARG A 61 45.92 20.02 -28.75
CA ARG A 61 45.07 20.48 -29.87
C ARG A 61 45.14 21.99 -30.13
N ARG A 62 45.37 22.80 -29.08
CA ARG A 62 45.55 24.26 -29.19
C ARG A 62 46.96 24.70 -29.57
N GLU A 63 47.88 23.75 -29.68
CA GLU A 63 49.31 23.97 -29.98
C GLU A 63 49.71 23.28 -31.28
N THR A 64 48.75 22.88 -32.12
CA THR A 64 49.03 22.27 -33.42
C THR A 64 48.90 23.30 -34.53
N PRO A 65 49.75 23.27 -35.58
CA PRO A 65 49.72 24.24 -36.68
C PRO A 65 48.53 24.04 -37.65
N PHE A 66 47.81 22.94 -37.46
CA PHE A 66 46.60 22.60 -38.19
C PHE A 66 45.72 21.63 -37.38
N LEU A 67 44.46 21.48 -37.79
CA LEU A 67 43.50 20.53 -37.25
C LEU A 67 42.94 19.66 -38.38
N LEU A 68 42.77 18.36 -38.10
CA LEU A 68 42.08 17.42 -38.96
C LEU A 68 40.57 17.57 -38.79
N GLU A 69 39.89 17.93 -39.88
CA GLU A 69 38.44 17.91 -40.00
C GLU A 69 38.02 16.68 -40.82
N ILE A 70 36.99 15.99 -40.34
CA ILE A 70 36.47 14.76 -40.93
C ILE A 70 35.20 15.13 -41.70
N VAL A 71 35.27 15.11 -43.02
CA VAL A 71 34.11 15.38 -43.89
C VAL A 71 33.24 14.14 -43.99
N THR A 72 33.87 12.97 -44.16
CA THR A 72 33.19 11.68 -44.14
C THR A 72 34.17 10.62 -43.69
N GLN A 73 33.79 9.76 -42.75
CA GLN A 73 34.58 8.62 -42.32
C GLN A 73 33.82 7.34 -42.63
N TYR A 74 34.46 6.40 -43.34
CA TYR A 74 33.79 5.15 -43.76
C TYR A 74 33.66 4.13 -42.63
N ASP A 75 34.64 4.09 -41.72
CA ASP A 75 34.63 3.21 -40.55
C ASP A 75 35.22 3.96 -39.34
N SER A 76 34.37 4.26 -38.34
CA SER A 76 34.75 4.96 -37.11
C SER A 76 35.41 4.06 -36.06
N ALA A 77 35.29 2.73 -36.22
CA ALA A 77 35.89 1.73 -35.34
C ALA A 77 37.34 1.39 -35.73
N LYS A 78 37.81 1.86 -36.88
CA LYS A 78 39.21 1.71 -37.30
C LYS A 78 40.01 2.98 -37.07
N GLY A 79 41.18 2.81 -36.46
CA GLY A 79 42.18 3.87 -36.38
C GLY A 79 42.99 4.01 -37.67
N PHE A 80 43.63 5.15 -37.85
CA PHE A 80 44.55 5.40 -38.96
C PHE A 80 45.64 6.40 -38.56
N SER A 81 46.70 6.42 -39.35
CA SER A 81 47.83 7.33 -39.17
C SER A 81 48.07 8.12 -40.46
N LEU A 82 48.22 9.43 -40.32
CA LEU A 82 48.42 10.38 -41.41
C LEU A 82 49.74 11.14 -41.20
N PRO A 83 50.85 10.71 -41.83
CA PRO A 83 52.06 11.51 -41.90
C PRO A 83 51.83 12.74 -42.77
N VAL A 84 52.11 13.93 -42.23
CA VAL A 84 51.92 15.23 -42.88
C VAL A 84 53.25 15.97 -42.90
N ARG A 85 53.71 16.39 -44.07
CA ARG A 85 54.88 17.27 -44.21
C ARG A 85 54.46 18.60 -44.80
N ILE A 86 54.68 19.68 -44.06
CA ILE A 86 54.36 21.03 -44.51
C ILE A 86 55.46 21.49 -45.47
N ILE A 87 55.09 21.88 -46.70
CA ILE A 87 56.05 22.33 -47.72
C ILE A 87 56.05 23.86 -47.80
N SER A 88 54.89 24.49 -47.67
CA SER A 88 54.72 25.94 -47.71
C SER A 88 53.71 26.40 -46.66
N PRO A 89 53.56 27.71 -46.41
CA PRO A 89 52.51 28.22 -45.52
C PRO A 89 51.11 27.72 -45.90
N ASN A 90 50.85 27.50 -47.20
CA ASN A 90 49.54 27.16 -47.71
C ASN A 90 49.40 25.70 -48.17
N GLU A 91 50.49 24.92 -48.21
CA GLU A 91 50.47 23.56 -48.77
C GLU A 91 51.20 22.53 -47.90
N PHE A 92 50.71 21.30 -47.99
CA PHE A 92 51.28 20.13 -47.33
C PHE A 92 51.27 18.92 -48.27
N VAL A 93 52.04 17.90 -47.92
CA VAL A 93 52.01 16.57 -48.55
C VAL A 93 51.72 15.48 -47.53
N LEU A 94 51.20 14.36 -48.01
CA LEU A 94 50.79 13.22 -47.21
C LEU A 94 51.72 12.03 -47.46
N GLY A 95 52.43 11.60 -46.41
CA GLY A 95 53.37 10.47 -46.47
C GLY A 95 54.43 10.63 -47.56
N GLU A 96 54.60 9.57 -48.37
CA GLU A 96 55.56 9.54 -49.49
C GLU A 96 54.96 10.14 -50.78
N ASN A 97 53.67 10.51 -50.78
CA ASN A 97 53.05 11.12 -51.95
C ASN A 97 53.48 12.59 -52.03
N ASN A 98 54.32 12.92 -53.02
CA ASN A 98 54.83 14.27 -53.23
C ASN A 98 53.83 15.24 -53.90
N LYS A 99 52.54 14.87 -54.06
CA LYS A 99 51.51 15.77 -54.59
C LYS A 99 51.11 16.83 -53.55
N PRO A 100 51.39 18.13 -53.76
CA PRO A 100 50.98 19.18 -52.83
C PRO A 100 49.46 19.31 -52.74
N ILE A 101 48.95 19.51 -51.53
CA ILE A 101 47.54 19.75 -51.23
C ILE A 101 47.45 21.07 -50.46
N ALA A 102 46.53 21.94 -50.85
CA ALA A 102 46.32 23.20 -50.15
C ALA A 102 45.61 22.96 -48.79
N PHE A 103 45.99 23.71 -47.75
CA PHE A 103 45.20 23.73 -46.52
C PHE A 103 43.77 24.18 -46.84
N GLY A 104 42.82 23.49 -46.23
CA GLY A 104 41.40 23.70 -46.47
C GLY A 104 40.82 22.99 -47.71
N GLN A 105 41.65 22.32 -48.52
CA GLN A 105 41.17 21.45 -49.59
C GLN A 105 40.79 20.07 -49.04
N VAL A 106 39.68 19.51 -49.53
CA VAL A 106 39.27 18.15 -49.19
C VAL A 106 40.13 17.15 -49.98
N PHE A 107 40.63 16.13 -49.28
CA PHE A 107 41.38 15.03 -49.88
C PHE A 107 40.76 13.69 -49.52
N GLN A 108 40.80 12.75 -50.48
CA GLN A 108 40.27 11.41 -50.34
C GLN A 108 41.35 10.43 -49.87
N ARG A 109 40.96 9.54 -48.98
CA ARG A 109 41.77 8.46 -48.42
C ARG A 109 40.93 7.18 -48.34
N PRO A 110 41.55 5.98 -48.20
CA PRO A 110 40.83 4.74 -47.97
C PRO A 110 39.91 4.78 -46.75
N GLU A 111 40.25 5.60 -45.76
CA GLU A 111 39.52 5.73 -44.50
C GLU A 111 38.35 6.75 -44.57
N GLY A 112 38.30 7.59 -45.62
CA GLY A 112 37.29 8.62 -45.79
C GLY A 112 37.77 9.90 -46.51
N MET A 113 36.98 10.96 -46.39
CA MET A 113 37.29 12.31 -46.88
C MET A 113 37.65 13.23 -45.71
N PHE A 114 38.76 13.94 -45.85
CA PHE A 114 39.33 14.75 -44.78
C PHE A 114 39.79 16.12 -45.30
N LYS A 115 39.94 17.07 -44.39
CA LYS A 115 40.47 18.42 -44.67
C LYS A 115 41.39 18.84 -43.53
N LEU A 116 42.53 19.44 -43.84
CA LEU A 116 43.40 20.05 -42.82
C LEU A 116 43.15 21.55 -42.77
N ILE A 117 42.76 22.06 -41.60
CA ILE A 117 42.51 23.48 -41.36
C ILE A 117 43.72 24.09 -40.66
N ARG A 118 44.24 25.20 -41.18
CA ARG A 118 45.31 25.96 -40.51
C ARG A 118 44.85 26.53 -39.18
N THR A 119 45.77 26.57 -38.23
CA THR A 119 45.65 27.43 -37.04
C THR A 119 46.52 28.67 -37.20
N ASP A 120 46.39 29.63 -36.30
CA ASP A 120 47.17 30.89 -36.31
C ASP A 120 48.64 30.70 -35.86
N LEU A 121 49.08 29.45 -35.62
CA LEU A 121 50.42 29.16 -35.14
C LEU A 121 51.44 29.11 -36.29
N ASP A 122 52.56 29.81 -36.09
CA ASP A 122 53.68 29.78 -37.03
C ASP A 122 54.39 28.42 -37.00
N ILE A 123 54.52 27.80 -38.17
CA ILE A 123 55.19 26.51 -38.40
C ILE A 123 56.65 26.54 -37.93
N ARG A 124 57.30 27.70 -38.00
CA ARG A 124 58.69 27.87 -37.58
C ARG A 124 58.89 27.69 -36.06
N SER A 125 57.80 27.71 -35.30
CA SER A 125 57.81 27.46 -33.85
C SER A 125 57.97 25.97 -33.51
N PHE A 126 57.92 25.08 -34.51
CA PHE A 126 57.99 23.64 -34.33
C PHE A 126 59.39 23.10 -34.69
N LYS A 127 59.78 21.96 -34.10
CA LYS A 127 61.12 21.39 -34.29
C LYS A 127 61.35 20.83 -35.69
N SER A 128 60.29 20.50 -36.40
CA SER A 128 60.31 20.08 -37.79
C SER A 128 59.01 20.44 -38.50
N ASN A 129 59.05 20.40 -39.82
CA ASN A 129 57.87 20.53 -40.68
C ASN A 129 57.13 19.19 -40.87
N GLU A 130 57.55 18.13 -40.18
CA GLU A 130 56.96 16.80 -40.26
C GLU A 130 56.09 16.51 -39.03
N PHE A 131 54.88 16.07 -39.29
CA PHE A 131 53.86 15.81 -38.30
C PHE A 131 53.25 14.44 -38.54
N LEU A 132 52.73 13.83 -37.48
CA LEU A 132 51.96 12.61 -37.57
C LEU A 132 50.63 12.84 -36.87
N ILE A 133 49.53 12.66 -37.59
CA ILE A 133 48.20 12.62 -37.00
C ILE A 133 47.84 11.16 -36.81
N THR A 134 47.43 10.77 -35.62
CA THR A 134 46.88 9.43 -35.38
C THR A 134 45.43 9.57 -34.93
N ARG A 135 44.56 8.74 -35.48
CA ARG A 135 43.19 8.60 -35.03
C ARG A 135 42.98 7.17 -34.55
N GLN A 136 42.29 7.01 -33.42
CA GLN A 136 42.00 5.71 -32.82
C GLN A 136 40.50 5.56 -32.58
N ALA A 137 40.04 4.32 -32.50
CA ALA A 137 38.67 4.00 -32.14
C ALA A 137 38.36 4.52 -30.73
N GLU A 138 37.17 5.11 -30.55
CA GLU A 138 36.77 5.70 -29.27
C GLU A 138 36.93 4.72 -28.09
N GLU A 139 36.45 3.49 -28.29
CA GLU A 139 36.50 2.44 -27.28
C GLU A 139 37.94 2.03 -26.92
N GLY A 140 38.84 2.01 -27.91
CA GLY A 140 40.26 1.73 -27.68
C GLY A 140 40.92 2.81 -26.84
N VAL A 141 40.64 4.09 -27.15
CA VAL A 141 41.14 5.23 -26.38
C VAL A 141 40.54 5.22 -24.97
N ALA A 142 39.25 4.94 -24.82
CA ALA A 142 38.58 4.87 -23.53
C ALA A 142 39.21 3.81 -22.61
N ARG A 143 39.48 2.60 -23.14
CA ARG A 143 40.15 1.53 -22.38
C ARG A 143 41.59 1.89 -22.02
N SER A 144 42.34 2.49 -22.95
CA SER A 144 43.70 2.96 -22.68
C SER A 144 43.72 4.04 -21.59
N LEU A 145 42.72 4.92 -21.60
CA LEU A 145 42.58 6.01 -20.65
C LEU A 145 42.18 5.48 -19.27
N ALA A 146 41.21 4.55 -19.22
CA ALA A 146 40.79 3.82 -18.02
C ALA A 146 41.95 3.03 -17.37
N GLY A 147 42.78 2.35 -18.17
CA GLY A 147 43.95 1.64 -17.66
C GLY A 147 45.12 2.56 -17.26
N GLY A 148 45.17 3.79 -17.80
CA GLY A 148 46.24 4.75 -17.55
C GLY A 148 46.00 5.70 -16.37
N ILE A 149 44.74 5.92 -15.98
CA ILE A 149 44.41 6.79 -14.84
C ILE A 149 44.73 6.09 -13.52
N LYS A 150 45.56 6.73 -12.70
CA LYS A 150 45.91 6.26 -11.35
C LYS A 150 45.02 6.99 -10.35
N VAL A 151 44.22 6.23 -9.62
CA VAL A 151 43.35 6.71 -8.54
C VAL A 151 43.73 5.97 -7.26
N ALA A 152 44.03 6.72 -6.20
CA ALA A 152 44.45 6.19 -4.90
C ALA A 152 43.97 7.09 -3.75
N GLN A 153 43.80 6.54 -2.56
CA GLN A 153 43.49 7.33 -1.36
C GLN A 153 44.73 8.10 -0.88
N VAL A 154 44.52 9.33 -0.42
CA VAL A 154 45.58 10.15 0.20
C VAL A 154 45.74 9.73 1.66
N GLY A 155 46.64 8.79 1.91
CA GLY A 155 46.86 8.18 3.24
C GLY A 155 45.99 6.95 3.48
N ASN A 156 46.30 6.18 4.54
CA ASN A 156 45.55 4.98 4.88
C ASN A 156 44.14 5.36 5.36
N ASN A 157 43.10 4.84 4.70
CA ASN A 157 41.69 5.00 5.08
C ASN A 157 41.17 6.45 5.03
N SER A 158 41.66 7.23 4.06
CA SER A 158 41.23 8.61 3.84
C SER A 158 40.05 8.69 2.87
N ASN A 159 39.16 9.66 3.11
CA ASN A 159 38.06 10.00 2.21
C ASN A 159 38.47 10.89 1.02
N VAL A 160 39.77 11.16 0.88
CA VAL A 160 40.31 11.99 -0.20
C VAL A 160 40.98 11.09 -1.24
N LEU A 161 40.53 11.20 -2.49
CA LEU A 161 41.14 10.52 -3.63
C LEU A 161 42.11 11.45 -4.37
N SER A 162 43.28 10.92 -4.70
CA SER A 162 44.24 11.51 -5.62
C SER A 162 44.11 10.87 -6.99
N LEU A 163 43.96 11.72 -8.01
CA LEU A 163 43.91 11.33 -9.41
C LEU A 163 45.18 11.80 -10.10
N SER A 164 45.84 10.92 -10.85
CA SER A 164 47.02 11.26 -11.63
C SER A 164 47.04 10.51 -12.96
N TYR A 165 47.53 11.19 -13.99
CA TYR A 165 47.66 10.63 -15.34
C TYR A 165 49.03 10.98 -15.91
N GLU A 166 49.72 9.97 -16.43
CA GLU A 166 51.06 10.12 -16.99
C GLU A 166 50.98 10.33 -18.51
N THR A 167 51.54 11.44 -18.99
CA THR A 167 51.52 11.79 -20.42
C THR A 167 52.71 12.65 -20.80
N GLN A 168 52.98 12.73 -22.11
CA GLN A 168 54.07 13.51 -22.69
C GLN A 168 53.81 15.02 -22.67
N ASN A 169 52.54 15.45 -22.57
CA ASN A 169 52.15 16.85 -22.60
C ASN A 169 51.34 17.22 -21.35
N THR A 170 51.85 18.16 -20.55
CA THR A 170 51.25 18.56 -19.27
C THR A 170 49.85 19.17 -19.42
N LYS A 171 49.56 19.88 -20.52
CA LYS A 171 48.23 20.45 -20.78
C LYS A 171 47.20 19.36 -21.05
N ILE A 172 47.56 18.36 -21.87
CA ILE A 172 46.71 17.19 -22.12
C ILE A 172 46.47 16.43 -20.81
N GLY A 173 47.52 16.25 -19.99
CA GLY A 173 47.40 15.57 -18.71
C GLY A 173 46.43 16.26 -17.76
N LYS A 174 46.51 17.58 -17.67
CA LYS A 174 45.56 18.40 -16.90
C LYS A 174 44.13 18.24 -17.41
N GLU A 175 43.90 18.40 -18.71
CA GLU A 175 42.54 18.28 -19.28
C GLU A 175 41.96 16.87 -19.05
N ILE A 176 42.77 15.82 -19.16
CA ILE A 176 42.34 14.45 -18.87
C ILE A 176 41.88 14.30 -17.42
N VAL A 177 42.70 14.74 -16.45
CA VAL A 177 42.35 14.65 -15.03
C VAL A 177 41.09 15.47 -14.71
N ASP A 178 41.02 16.72 -15.18
CA ASP A 178 39.84 17.58 -15.04
C ASP A 178 38.60 16.93 -15.69
N GLY A 179 38.80 16.26 -16.83
CA GLY A 179 37.78 15.50 -17.54
C GLY A 179 37.21 14.36 -16.72
N PHE A 180 38.07 13.54 -16.08
CA PHE A 180 37.63 12.47 -15.18
C PHE A 180 36.85 13.01 -13.98
N MET A 181 37.31 14.12 -13.37
CA MET A 181 36.60 14.75 -12.26
C MET A 181 35.20 15.21 -12.66
N ASN A 182 35.07 15.86 -13.82
CA ASN A 182 33.77 16.31 -14.33
C ASN A 182 32.86 15.14 -14.72
N ALA A 183 33.40 14.14 -15.43
CA ALA A 183 32.62 12.97 -15.84
C ALA A 183 32.08 12.18 -14.65
N TYR A 184 32.89 12.04 -13.59
CA TYR A 184 32.45 11.42 -12.34
C TYR A 184 31.39 12.26 -11.60
N LYS A 185 31.58 13.58 -11.53
CA LYS A 185 30.58 14.49 -10.94
C LYS A 185 29.22 14.38 -11.64
N ASP A 186 29.22 14.38 -12.97
CA ASP A 186 28.00 14.27 -13.77
C ASP A 186 27.35 12.90 -13.59
N TYR A 187 28.14 11.83 -13.58
CA TYR A 187 27.65 10.47 -13.31
C TYR A 187 27.03 10.35 -11.92
N SER A 188 27.69 10.86 -10.87
CA SER A 188 27.17 10.82 -9.50
C SER A 188 25.86 11.60 -9.35
N LEU A 189 25.71 12.71 -10.08
CA LEU A 189 24.45 13.47 -10.11
C LEU A 189 23.34 12.71 -10.84
N GLU A 190 23.66 12.03 -11.93
CA GLU A 190 22.74 11.18 -12.69
C GLU A 190 22.25 10.00 -11.85
N GLU A 191 23.15 9.29 -11.18
CA GLU A 191 22.85 8.19 -10.25
C GLU A 191 21.94 8.67 -9.11
N LYS A 192 22.25 9.81 -8.48
CA LYS A 192 21.40 10.39 -7.42
C LYS A 192 20.00 10.75 -7.91
N ARG A 193 19.86 11.23 -9.14
CA ARG A 193 18.55 11.53 -9.75
C ARG A 193 17.77 10.25 -10.03
N GLU A 194 18.43 9.21 -10.51
CA GLU A 194 17.80 7.91 -10.78
C GLU A 194 17.28 7.28 -9.48
N VAL A 195 18.10 7.26 -8.42
CA VAL A 195 17.68 6.77 -7.10
C VAL A 195 16.50 7.58 -6.56
N ALA A 196 16.53 8.92 -6.67
CA ALA A 196 15.43 9.78 -6.24
C ALA A 196 14.13 9.53 -7.02
N ASN A 197 14.22 9.31 -8.33
CA ASN A 197 13.06 8.98 -9.17
C ASN A 197 12.47 7.62 -8.79
N ASN A 198 13.31 6.58 -8.70
CA ASN A 198 12.88 5.24 -8.31
C ASN A 198 12.25 5.23 -6.91
N THR A 199 12.83 5.97 -5.96
CA THR A 199 12.27 6.19 -4.62
C THR A 199 10.88 6.84 -4.69
N THR A 200 10.74 7.87 -5.52
CA THR A 200 9.47 8.59 -5.68
C THR A 200 8.40 7.68 -6.28
N GLU A 201 8.74 6.88 -7.29
CA GLU A 201 7.82 5.91 -7.88
C GLU A 201 7.40 4.83 -6.88
N PHE A 202 8.35 4.33 -6.10
CA PHE A 202 8.07 3.38 -5.03
C PHE A 202 7.10 3.95 -3.99
N ILE A 203 7.33 5.17 -3.51
CA ILE A 203 6.43 5.86 -2.58
C ILE A 203 5.04 6.06 -3.20
N LYS A 204 4.95 6.48 -4.46
CA LYS A 204 3.65 6.66 -5.16
C LYS A 204 2.87 5.36 -5.24
N LYS A 205 3.54 4.26 -5.58
CA LYS A 205 2.92 2.93 -5.64
C LYS A 205 2.37 2.54 -4.27
N GLN A 206 3.19 2.67 -3.23
CA GLN A 206 2.79 2.35 -1.85
C GLN A 206 1.62 3.20 -1.36
N MET A 207 1.61 4.50 -1.68
CA MET A 207 0.46 5.37 -1.37
C MET A 207 -0.82 4.93 -2.09
N THR A 208 -0.71 4.47 -3.34
CA THR A 208 -1.86 4.00 -4.12
C THR A 208 -2.40 2.69 -3.54
N ASP A 209 -1.52 1.72 -3.28
CA ASP A 209 -1.87 0.43 -2.68
C ASP A 209 -2.57 0.63 -1.32
N VAL A 210 -2.00 1.46 -0.44
CA VAL A 210 -2.61 1.79 0.87
C VAL A 210 -3.97 2.49 0.70
N ARG A 211 -4.11 3.40 -0.27
CA ARG A 211 -5.38 4.08 -0.54
C ARG A 211 -6.45 3.11 -1.03
N ASP A 212 -6.10 2.18 -1.90
CA ASP A 212 -7.03 1.19 -2.43
C ASP A 212 -7.44 0.18 -1.35
N GLU A 213 -6.49 -0.28 -0.53
CA GLU A 213 -6.77 -1.12 0.64
C GLU A 213 -7.72 -0.41 1.62
N LEU A 214 -7.46 0.86 1.96
CA LEU A 214 -8.35 1.66 2.80
C LEU A 214 -9.75 1.80 2.18
N GLY A 215 -9.83 2.07 0.87
CA GLY A 215 -11.11 2.17 0.16
C GLY A 215 -11.91 0.86 0.17
N ILE A 216 -11.24 -0.29 0.10
CA ILE A 216 -11.88 -1.61 0.24
C ILE A 216 -12.38 -1.81 1.67
N VAL A 217 -11.57 -1.48 2.69
CA VAL A 217 -11.96 -1.62 4.10
C VAL A 217 -13.14 -0.71 4.45
N GLU A 218 -13.14 0.54 3.97
CA GLU A 218 -14.25 1.48 4.17
C GLU A 218 -15.55 0.96 3.53
N ARG A 219 -15.47 0.43 2.30
CA ARG A 219 -16.63 -0.17 1.62
C ARG A 219 -17.13 -1.42 2.36
N ASN A 220 -16.22 -2.26 2.87
CA ASN A 220 -16.58 -3.41 3.69
C ASN A 220 -17.26 -3.00 5.00
N LEU A 221 -16.78 -1.94 5.66
CA LEU A 221 -17.39 -1.39 6.86
C LEU A 221 -18.79 -0.83 6.58
N GLN A 222 -18.96 -0.10 5.47
CA GLN A 222 -20.26 0.40 5.03
C GLN A 222 -21.23 -0.76 4.77
N ASN A 223 -20.86 -1.72 3.92
CA ASN A 223 -21.68 -2.90 3.61
C ASN A 223 -22.05 -3.68 4.87
N TYR A 224 -21.12 -3.83 5.80
CA TYR A 224 -21.37 -4.51 7.07
C TYR A 224 -22.45 -3.80 7.90
N ARG A 225 -22.36 -2.47 8.02
CA ARG A 225 -23.35 -1.65 8.74
C ARG A 225 -24.72 -1.67 8.06
N GLU A 226 -24.76 -1.57 6.74
CA GLU A 226 -26.00 -1.62 5.96
C GLU A 226 -26.71 -2.98 6.10
N ASN A 227 -25.99 -4.09 5.88
CA ASN A 227 -26.56 -5.43 5.94
C ASN A 227 -27.04 -5.84 7.33
N ASN A 228 -26.32 -5.43 8.39
CA ASN A 228 -26.69 -5.79 9.76
C ASN A 228 -27.59 -4.73 10.44
N ARG A 229 -27.87 -3.61 9.76
CA ARG A 229 -28.54 -2.42 10.33
C ARG A 229 -27.90 -1.98 11.65
N THR A 230 -26.59 -2.16 11.78
CA THR A 230 -25.88 -1.97 13.05
C THR A 230 -25.11 -0.65 13.01
N PHE A 231 -25.71 0.39 13.57
CA PHE A 231 -25.01 1.65 13.82
C PHE A 231 -24.15 1.57 15.09
N ASN A 232 -24.64 0.85 16.10
CA ASN A 232 -23.94 0.63 17.36
C ASN A 232 -24.37 -0.71 17.96
N VAL A 233 -23.48 -1.71 17.94
CA VAL A 233 -23.74 -3.07 18.46
C VAL A 233 -24.08 -3.01 19.95
N GLN A 234 -23.33 -2.23 20.73
CA GLN A 234 -23.52 -2.12 22.17
C GLN A 234 -24.91 -1.59 22.53
N LYS A 235 -25.33 -0.48 21.91
CA LYS A 235 -26.67 0.08 22.14
C LYS A 235 -27.79 -0.88 21.74
N GLN A 236 -27.60 -1.65 20.66
CA GLN A 236 -28.57 -2.69 20.28
C GLN A 236 -28.63 -3.81 21.31
N SER A 237 -27.48 -4.28 21.82
CA SER A 237 -27.43 -5.28 22.90
C SER A 237 -28.17 -4.79 24.14
N ASP A 238 -27.92 -3.55 24.57
CA ASP A 238 -28.56 -2.97 25.75
C ASP A 238 -30.09 -2.87 25.58
N LEU A 239 -30.56 -2.49 24.38
CA LEU A 239 -31.97 -2.46 24.03
C LEU A 239 -32.60 -3.86 24.10
N PHE A 240 -31.99 -4.87 23.47
CA PHE A 240 -32.53 -6.23 23.50
C PHE A 240 -32.54 -6.84 24.90
N ILE A 241 -31.55 -6.55 25.74
CA ILE A 241 -31.51 -6.98 27.14
C ILE A 241 -32.65 -6.33 27.94
N SER A 242 -32.91 -5.04 27.70
CA SER A 242 -34.03 -4.32 28.31
C SER A 242 -35.37 -4.92 27.89
N ASP A 243 -35.58 -5.11 26.57
CA ASP A 243 -36.79 -5.71 26.01
C ASP A 243 -37.02 -7.13 26.53
N LEU A 244 -35.95 -7.93 26.66
CA LEU A 244 -36.01 -9.27 27.24
C LEU A 244 -36.47 -9.21 28.71
N SER A 245 -35.88 -8.31 29.52
CA SER A 245 -36.26 -8.15 30.93
C SER A 245 -37.72 -7.73 31.10
N GLU A 246 -38.21 -6.83 30.26
CA GLU A 246 -39.60 -6.37 30.28
C GLU A 246 -40.56 -7.48 29.81
N THR A 247 -40.23 -8.16 28.71
CA THR A 247 -41.03 -9.27 28.17
C THR A 247 -41.11 -10.43 29.15
N ASP A 248 -40.01 -10.78 29.83
CA ASP A 248 -40.00 -11.86 30.82
C ASP A 248 -40.86 -11.52 32.04
N LYS A 249 -40.84 -10.27 32.52
CA LYS A 249 -41.73 -9.82 33.60
C LYS A 249 -43.19 -9.98 33.22
N GLU A 250 -43.56 -9.55 32.01
CA GLU A 250 -44.92 -9.68 31.51
C GLU A 250 -45.29 -11.16 31.30
N LEU A 251 -44.36 -11.98 30.80
CA LEU A 251 -44.56 -13.42 30.65
C LEU A 251 -44.84 -14.09 32.00
N TYR A 252 -44.05 -13.80 33.03
CA TYR A 252 -44.29 -14.33 34.38
C TYR A 252 -45.64 -13.90 34.94
N ARG A 253 -46.03 -12.64 34.71
CA ARG A 253 -47.35 -12.12 35.09
C ARG A 253 -48.48 -12.91 34.41
N GLN A 254 -48.40 -13.10 33.09
CA GLN A 254 -49.43 -13.83 32.33
C GLN A 254 -49.46 -15.33 32.68
N GLU A 255 -48.31 -15.98 32.87
CA GLU A 255 -48.26 -17.38 33.33
C GLU A 255 -48.84 -17.53 34.74
N SER A 256 -48.66 -16.55 35.61
CA SER A 256 -49.31 -16.52 36.92
C SER A 256 -50.83 -16.41 36.80
N GLN A 257 -51.32 -15.56 35.88
CA GLN A 257 -52.76 -15.43 35.61
C GLN A 257 -53.36 -16.74 35.07
N VAL A 258 -52.66 -17.46 34.19
CA VAL A 258 -53.08 -18.81 33.74
C VAL A 258 -53.20 -19.77 34.93
N LYS A 259 -52.20 -19.81 35.82
CA LYS A 259 -52.23 -20.69 37.02
C LYS A 259 -53.39 -20.37 37.96
N VAL A 260 -53.67 -19.08 38.14
CA VAL A 260 -54.84 -18.62 38.91
C VAL A 260 -56.13 -19.14 38.28
N VAL A 261 -56.29 -18.96 36.96
CA VAL A 261 -57.45 -19.45 36.21
C VAL A 261 -57.59 -20.97 36.28
N ASP A 262 -56.49 -21.73 36.21
CA ASP A 262 -56.50 -23.19 36.36
C ASP A 262 -57.01 -23.63 37.76
N ILE A 263 -56.59 -22.93 38.83
CA ILE A 263 -57.10 -23.18 40.20
C ILE A 263 -58.60 -22.89 40.28
N LEU A 264 -59.07 -21.80 39.67
CA LEU A 264 -60.47 -21.42 39.66
C LEU A 264 -61.34 -22.45 38.91
N ILE A 265 -60.90 -22.88 37.73
CA ILE A 265 -61.56 -23.93 36.96
C ILE A 265 -61.67 -25.21 37.81
N LYS A 266 -60.61 -25.59 38.52
CA LYS A 266 -60.61 -26.76 39.40
C LYS A 266 -61.63 -26.64 40.55
N ASN A 267 -61.64 -25.53 41.27
CA ASN A 267 -62.54 -25.33 42.41
C ASN A 267 -64.02 -25.29 41.98
N VAL A 268 -64.33 -24.56 40.90
CA VAL A 268 -65.68 -24.50 40.32
C VAL A 268 -66.11 -25.86 39.79
N SER A 269 -65.20 -26.63 39.18
CA SER A 269 -65.48 -28.00 38.72
C SER A 269 -65.81 -28.96 39.86
N ASN A 270 -65.11 -28.83 41.01
CA ASN A 270 -65.32 -29.65 42.20
C ASN A 270 -66.53 -29.24 43.04
N ARG A 271 -67.31 -28.23 42.60
CA ARG A 271 -68.42 -27.63 43.36
C ARG A 271 -67.99 -27.04 44.71
N GLU A 272 -66.73 -26.65 44.83
CA GLU A 272 -66.17 -26.03 46.03
C GLU A 272 -66.39 -24.51 45.99
N MET A 273 -66.37 -23.89 47.17
CA MET A 273 -66.33 -22.43 47.25
C MET A 273 -65.01 -21.90 46.71
N VAL A 274 -65.09 -20.78 46.02
CA VAL A 274 -63.96 -20.16 45.36
C VAL A 274 -63.50 -18.95 46.17
N PRO A 275 -62.23 -18.84 46.59
CA PRO A 275 -61.74 -17.65 47.27
C PRO A 275 -61.88 -16.39 46.40
N SER A 276 -62.52 -15.33 46.92
CA SER A 276 -62.79 -14.08 46.19
C SER A 276 -61.53 -13.23 45.92
N THR A 277 -60.39 -13.61 46.48
CA THR A 277 -59.14 -12.82 46.52
C THR A 277 -58.09 -13.26 45.50
N LEU A 278 -58.45 -14.14 44.54
CA LEU A 278 -57.49 -14.79 43.66
C LEU A 278 -56.88 -13.89 42.56
N GLY A 279 -57.23 -12.59 42.49
CA GLY A 279 -56.50 -11.61 41.68
C GLY A 279 -56.79 -11.66 40.17
N ILE A 280 -58.03 -11.97 39.79
CA ILE A 280 -58.48 -11.94 38.39
C ILE A 280 -58.87 -10.51 38.01
N ASP A 281 -58.32 -10.00 36.91
CA ASP A 281 -58.60 -8.67 36.35
C ASP A 281 -59.88 -8.64 35.49
N GLU A 282 -60.90 -9.45 35.79
CA GLU A 282 -62.16 -9.54 35.02
C GLU A 282 -63.39 -9.29 35.92
N PRO A 283 -63.96 -8.06 35.92
CA PRO A 283 -65.04 -7.66 36.83
C PRO A 283 -66.31 -8.51 36.72
N SER A 284 -66.67 -8.95 35.51
CA SER A 284 -67.84 -9.79 35.25
C SER A 284 -67.71 -11.17 35.91
N LEU A 285 -66.51 -11.74 35.89
CA LEU A 285 -66.22 -13.04 36.45
C LEU A 285 -66.21 -13.00 37.99
N VAL A 286 -65.69 -11.90 38.57
CA VAL A 286 -65.72 -11.66 40.03
C VAL A 286 -67.16 -11.61 40.55
N GLN A 287 -68.07 -10.95 39.83
CA GLN A 287 -69.49 -10.89 40.20
C GLN A 287 -70.15 -12.27 40.12
N ALA A 288 -69.90 -13.03 39.04
CA ALA A 288 -70.44 -14.37 38.87
C ALA A 288 -69.95 -15.33 39.98
N ILE A 289 -68.66 -15.30 40.32
CA ILE A 289 -68.07 -16.10 41.41
C ILE A 289 -68.69 -15.73 42.77
N THR A 290 -68.95 -14.44 43.00
CA THR A 290 -69.56 -13.97 44.26
C THR A 290 -70.98 -14.51 44.42
N GLU A 291 -71.81 -14.45 43.36
CA GLU A 291 -73.17 -15.01 43.40
C GLU A 291 -73.13 -16.54 43.50
N TYR A 292 -72.18 -17.20 42.84
CA TYR A 292 -71.97 -18.65 42.94
C TYR A 292 -71.65 -19.09 44.37
N ASN A 293 -70.71 -18.41 45.04
CA ASN A 293 -70.37 -18.68 46.43
C ASN A 293 -71.55 -18.43 47.38
N LYS A 294 -72.35 -17.38 47.13
CA LYS A 294 -73.54 -17.07 47.92
C LYS A 294 -74.61 -18.16 47.79
N LEU A 295 -74.88 -18.64 46.57
CA LEU A 295 -75.80 -19.76 46.34
C LEU A 295 -75.29 -21.07 46.96
N GLN A 296 -73.99 -21.35 46.86
CA GLN A 296 -73.37 -22.50 47.54
C GLN A 296 -73.53 -22.43 49.07
N LEU A 297 -73.34 -21.26 49.67
CA LEU A 297 -73.56 -21.04 51.11
C LEU A 297 -75.03 -21.22 51.51
N GLN A 298 -75.95 -20.70 50.70
CA GLN A 298 -77.39 -20.86 50.91
C GLN A 298 -77.79 -22.33 50.84
N LYS A 299 -77.31 -23.07 49.84
CA LYS A 299 -77.52 -24.53 49.74
C LYS A 299 -76.98 -25.25 50.97
N GLN A 300 -75.75 -24.97 51.39
CA GLN A 300 -75.12 -25.58 52.56
C GLN A 300 -75.91 -25.31 53.85
N THR A 301 -76.51 -24.13 53.99
CA THR A 301 -77.32 -23.76 55.16
C THR A 301 -78.69 -24.42 55.13
N SER A 302 -79.35 -24.45 53.98
CA SER A 302 -80.67 -25.06 53.80
C SER A 302 -80.64 -26.58 53.98
N LEU A 303 -79.57 -27.26 53.54
CA LEU A 303 -79.36 -28.70 53.74
C LEU A 303 -79.21 -29.12 55.22
N LYS A 304 -78.95 -28.17 56.15
CA LYS A 304 -78.91 -28.47 57.59
C LYS A 304 -80.29 -28.65 58.21
N THR A 305 -81.34 -28.13 57.56
CA THR A 305 -82.70 -28.09 58.12
C THR A 305 -83.74 -28.72 57.20
N THR A 306 -83.38 -29.00 55.94
CA THR A 306 -84.30 -29.45 54.90
C THR A 306 -83.72 -30.64 54.12
N PRO A 307 -84.48 -31.72 53.87
CA PRO A 307 -84.03 -32.85 53.06
C PRO A 307 -83.69 -32.45 51.62
N ALA A 308 -82.72 -33.13 51.01
CA ALA A 308 -82.24 -32.86 49.65
C ALA A 308 -83.32 -33.03 48.55
N THR A 309 -84.45 -33.66 48.85
CA THR A 309 -85.59 -33.86 47.94
C THR A 309 -86.58 -32.69 47.92
N ASN A 310 -86.39 -31.66 48.74
CA ASN A 310 -87.26 -30.49 48.77
C ASN A 310 -87.12 -29.67 47.47
N PRO A 311 -88.22 -29.26 46.81
CA PRO A 311 -88.21 -28.43 45.59
C PRO A 311 -87.30 -27.19 45.67
N VAL A 312 -87.19 -26.54 46.84
CA VAL A 312 -86.34 -25.36 47.05
C VAL A 312 -84.84 -25.70 46.93
N ILE A 313 -84.44 -26.91 47.35
CA ILE A 313 -83.05 -27.38 47.21
C ILE A 313 -82.76 -27.72 45.74
N ILE A 314 -83.73 -28.29 45.02
CA ILE A 314 -83.61 -28.65 43.61
C ILE A 314 -83.49 -27.38 42.74
N ASP A 315 -84.27 -26.33 43.03
CA ASP A 315 -84.16 -25.04 42.34
C ASP A 315 -82.80 -24.36 42.60
N LEU A 316 -82.29 -24.41 43.84
CA LEU A 316 -80.95 -23.94 44.18
C LEU A 316 -79.86 -24.73 43.44
N GLU A 317 -79.98 -26.05 43.35
CA GLU A 317 -79.07 -26.92 42.60
C GLU A 317 -79.03 -26.53 41.11
N THR A 318 -80.21 -26.28 40.52
CA THR A 318 -80.34 -25.90 39.11
C THR A 318 -79.74 -24.51 38.85
N GLY A 319 -79.96 -23.55 39.75
CA GLY A 319 -79.35 -22.22 39.68
C GLY A 319 -77.83 -22.25 39.83
N ILE A 320 -77.32 -23.07 40.76
CA ILE A 320 -75.87 -23.29 40.96
C ILE A 320 -75.25 -23.93 39.73
N GLU A 321 -75.87 -24.94 39.13
CA GLU A 321 -75.32 -25.62 37.95
C GLU A 321 -75.31 -24.74 36.70
N LYS A 322 -76.34 -23.92 36.49
CA LYS A 322 -76.36 -22.94 35.39
C LYS A 322 -75.21 -21.93 35.56
N LEU A 323 -75.09 -21.33 36.73
CA LEU A 323 -74.04 -20.36 37.02
C LEU A 323 -72.64 -20.99 36.96
N ARG A 324 -72.50 -22.25 37.40
CA ARG A 324 -71.27 -23.03 37.28
C ARG A 324 -70.86 -23.23 35.82
N SER A 325 -71.81 -23.59 34.96
CA SER A 325 -71.56 -23.76 33.52
C SER A 325 -71.08 -22.46 32.88
N ASP A 326 -71.78 -21.34 33.15
CA ASP A 326 -71.45 -20.02 32.61
C ASP A 326 -70.07 -19.52 33.09
N ILE A 327 -69.73 -19.76 34.36
CA ILE A 327 -68.41 -19.42 34.93
C ILE A 327 -67.31 -20.28 34.29
N LEU A 328 -67.53 -21.58 34.12
CA LEU A 328 -66.54 -22.48 33.51
C LEU A 328 -66.28 -22.13 32.05
N GLU A 329 -67.30 -21.75 31.29
CA GLU A 329 -67.14 -21.30 29.90
C GLU A 329 -66.33 -20.00 29.83
N ASN A 330 -66.67 -19.01 30.64
CA ASN A 330 -65.91 -17.75 30.68
C ASN A 330 -64.47 -17.95 31.16
N LEU A 331 -64.23 -18.77 32.19
CA LEU A 331 -62.89 -19.10 32.67
C LEU A 331 -62.04 -19.78 31.58
N LYS A 332 -62.64 -20.65 30.75
CA LYS A 332 -61.94 -21.27 29.61
C LYS A 332 -61.56 -20.23 28.56
N ASN A 333 -62.46 -19.30 28.23
CA ASN A 333 -62.19 -18.24 27.26
C ASN A 333 -61.07 -17.29 27.75
N VAL A 334 -61.12 -16.89 29.03
CA VAL A 334 -60.07 -16.06 29.65
C VAL A 334 -58.73 -16.80 29.68
N ARG A 335 -58.75 -18.10 30.03
CA ARG A 335 -57.55 -18.95 29.99
C ARG A 335 -56.94 -18.99 28.61
N GLU A 336 -57.75 -19.13 27.58
CA GLU A 336 -57.30 -19.16 26.19
C GLU A 336 -56.67 -17.83 25.78
N ALA A 337 -57.27 -16.71 26.14
CA ALA A 337 -56.72 -15.37 25.91
C ALA A 337 -55.34 -15.19 26.60
N TYR A 338 -55.20 -15.58 27.87
CA TYR A 338 -53.91 -15.53 28.57
C TYR A 338 -52.89 -16.48 27.96
N MET A 339 -53.29 -17.68 27.53
CA MET A 339 -52.40 -18.62 26.84
C MET A 339 -51.91 -18.06 25.50
N LEU A 340 -52.76 -17.35 24.74
CA LEU A 340 -52.36 -16.66 23.52
C LEU A 340 -51.32 -15.56 23.81
N ALA A 341 -51.52 -14.77 24.87
CA ALA A 341 -50.56 -13.76 25.31
C ALA A 341 -49.22 -14.40 25.75
N VAL A 342 -49.26 -15.47 26.54
CA VAL A 342 -48.07 -16.25 26.95
C VAL A 342 -47.31 -16.76 25.72
N ASN A 343 -48.00 -17.31 24.72
CA ASN A 343 -47.37 -17.80 23.51
C ASN A 343 -46.74 -16.67 22.68
N ASP A 344 -47.37 -15.50 22.61
CA ASP A 344 -46.80 -14.34 21.94
C ASP A 344 -45.56 -13.81 22.65
N LEU A 345 -45.62 -13.67 23.97
CA LEU A 345 -44.51 -13.23 24.81
C LEU A 345 -43.34 -14.22 24.71
N LYS A 346 -43.59 -15.54 24.73
CA LYS A 346 -42.55 -16.55 24.50
C LYS A 346 -41.87 -16.40 23.15
N ARG A 347 -42.61 -16.11 22.08
CA ARG A 347 -42.02 -15.84 20.76
C ARG A 347 -41.14 -14.60 20.78
N LYS A 348 -41.58 -13.52 21.45
CA LYS A 348 -40.79 -12.28 21.62
C LYS A 348 -39.52 -12.51 22.45
N THR A 349 -39.62 -13.18 23.59
CA THR A 349 -38.49 -13.59 24.45
C THR A 349 -37.47 -14.39 23.63
N ASN A 350 -37.91 -15.42 22.91
CA ASN A 350 -37.02 -16.25 22.10
C ASN A 350 -36.33 -15.47 20.98
N TYR A 351 -37.04 -14.51 20.36
CA TYR A 351 -36.46 -13.64 19.34
C TYR A 351 -35.40 -12.71 19.93
N ALA A 352 -35.67 -12.06 21.06
CA ALA A 352 -34.72 -11.20 21.75
C ALA A 352 -33.47 -11.99 22.21
N ASP A 353 -33.66 -13.17 22.81
CA ASP A 353 -32.55 -14.06 23.21
C ASP A 353 -31.69 -14.47 22.01
N ALA A 354 -32.30 -14.82 20.88
CA ALA A 354 -31.57 -15.15 19.65
C ALA A 354 -30.76 -13.94 19.12
N GLN A 355 -31.30 -12.72 19.19
CA GLN A 355 -30.57 -11.53 18.80
C GLN A 355 -29.37 -11.28 19.73
N ILE A 356 -29.57 -11.36 21.06
CA ILE A 356 -28.51 -11.19 22.07
C ILE A 356 -27.38 -12.19 21.84
N ARG A 357 -27.70 -13.48 21.63
CA ARG A 357 -26.68 -14.52 21.35
C ARG A 357 -25.90 -14.27 20.07
N SER A 358 -26.47 -13.58 19.08
CA SER A 358 -25.79 -13.22 17.85
C SER A 358 -24.85 -12.01 18.00
N MET A 359 -25.06 -11.15 19.00
CA MET A 359 -24.32 -9.88 19.16
C MET A 359 -22.80 -10.05 19.30
N PRO A 360 -22.26 -10.99 20.09
CA PRO A 360 -20.80 -11.17 20.20
C PRO A 360 -20.12 -11.46 18.86
N SER A 361 -20.79 -12.23 17.98
CA SER A 361 -20.26 -12.51 16.64
C SER A 361 -20.24 -11.25 15.77
N LYS A 362 -21.27 -10.41 15.88
CA LYS A 362 -21.35 -9.14 15.15
C LYS A 362 -20.32 -8.13 15.64
N GLU A 363 -20.14 -8.03 16.95
CA GLU A 363 -19.11 -7.18 17.56
C GLU A 363 -17.71 -7.59 17.12
N LYS A 364 -17.40 -8.89 17.18
CA LYS A 364 -16.11 -9.43 16.74
C LYS A 364 -15.82 -9.07 15.28
N GLN A 365 -16.79 -9.30 14.38
CA GLN A 365 -16.62 -8.97 12.96
C GLN A 365 -16.42 -7.47 12.75
N LEU A 366 -17.20 -6.62 13.42
CA LEU A 366 -17.05 -5.16 13.33
C LEU A 366 -15.67 -4.70 13.81
N LEU A 367 -15.17 -5.28 14.91
CA LEU A 367 -13.83 -5.00 15.44
C LEU A 367 -12.74 -5.44 14.45
N GLU A 368 -12.87 -6.60 13.83
CA GLU A 368 -11.92 -7.09 12.81
C GLU A 368 -11.86 -6.14 11.61
N ILE A 369 -13.00 -5.70 11.07
CA ILE A 369 -13.06 -4.73 9.97
C ILE A 369 -12.49 -3.37 10.41
N THR A 370 -12.82 -2.90 11.60
CA THR A 370 -12.31 -1.62 12.13
C THR A 370 -10.80 -1.67 12.38
N ARG A 371 -10.25 -2.84 12.74
CA ARG A 371 -8.80 -3.03 12.92
C ARG A 371 -8.06 -3.01 11.58
N GLN A 372 -8.68 -3.42 10.48
CA GLN A 372 -8.09 -3.30 9.15
C GLN A 372 -8.05 -1.86 8.64
N GLN A 373 -8.88 -0.97 9.20
CA GLN A 373 -8.92 0.45 8.83
C GLN A 373 -7.81 1.27 9.50
N LYS A 374 -7.33 0.82 10.68
CA LYS A 374 -6.29 1.47 11.48
C LYS A 374 -4.92 0.95 11.09
#